data_AF-A0A9D2QWP4-F1
#
_entry.id   AF-A0A9D2QWP4-F1
#
_cell.length_a   1.000
_cell.length_b   1.000
_cell.length_c   1.000
_cell.angle_alpha   90.00
_cell.angle_beta   90.00
_cell.angle_gamma   90.00
#
_symmetry.space_group_name_H-M   'P 1'
#
loop_
_entity.id
_entity.type
_entity.pdbx_description
1 polymer ?
#
loop_
_entity_poly.entity_id
_entity_poly.type
_entity_poly.pdbx_seq_one_letter_code
_entity_poly.pdbx_strand_id
1 'polypeptide(L)' 'MKFQWINESTVTREGDRITIFAPAKTDFFRGAINECEDGFLPEVLSNAPFYYTEMEGDFVLRV' A
#
# COMPACT_ATOMS: atom_id res chain seq x y z
N MET A 1 12.83 -13.86 -5.22
CA MET A 1 11.79 -12.83 -5.44
C MET A 1 12.47 -11.50 -5.67
N LYS A 2 12.03 -10.75 -6.68
CA LYS A 2 12.53 -9.39 -6.94
C LYS A 2 11.49 -8.42 -6.39
N PHE A 3 11.78 -7.85 -5.23
CA PHE A 3 10.90 -6.85 -4.63
C PHE A 3 11.09 -5.49 -5.29
N GLN A 4 10.00 -4.75 -5.38
CA GLN A 4 9.84 -3.47 -6.06
C GLN A 4 9.00 -2.54 -5.18
N TRP A 5 9.03 -1.25 -5.49
CA TRP A 5 8.28 -0.22 -4.77
C TRP A 5 7.22 0.42 -5.65
N ILE A 6 6.09 0.75 -5.04
CA ILE A 6 5.25 1.88 -5.42
C ILE A 6 5.37 2.89 -4.28
N ASN A 7 5.63 4.16 -4.59
CA ASN A 7 5.88 5.23 -3.62
C ASN A 7 6.97 4.85 -2.60
N GLU A 8 8.22 4.76 -3.06
CA GLU A 8 9.35 4.30 -2.24
C GLU A 8 9.48 5.05 -0.91
N SER A 9 9.75 4.30 0.15
CA SER A 9 10.01 4.81 1.50
C SER A 9 11.24 4.13 2.09
N THR A 10 11.60 4.53 3.31
CA THR A 10 12.69 3.90 4.05
C THR A 10 12.27 2.52 4.56
N VAL A 11 13.10 1.51 4.30
CA VAL A 11 12.95 0.16 4.80
C VAL A 11 14.14 -0.25 5.65
N THR A 12 13.89 -0.85 6.80
CA THR A 12 14.91 -1.55 7.59
C THR A 12 14.59 -3.04 7.63
N ARG A 13 15.64 -3.86 7.66
CA ARG A 13 15.56 -5.32 7.66
C ARG A 13 16.36 -5.86 8.83
N GLU A 14 15.71 -6.65 9.67
CA GLU A 14 16.30 -7.25 10.86
C GLU A 14 15.85 -8.71 10.95
N GLY A 15 16.73 -9.64 10.56
CA GLY A 15 16.37 -11.05 10.44
C GLY A 15 15.27 -11.26 9.39
N ASP A 16 14.15 -11.82 9.82
CA ASP A 16 12.92 -12.06 9.04
C ASP A 16 11.93 -10.89 9.10
N ARG A 17 12.22 -9.84 9.88
CA ARG A 17 11.36 -8.66 10.02
C ARG A 17 11.74 -7.58 9.01
N ILE A 18 10.70 -6.99 8.41
CA ILE A 18 10.79 -5.76 7.62
C ILE A 18 10.02 -4.66 8.34
N THR A 19 10.61 -3.48 8.46
CA THR A 19 9.94 -2.27 8.95
C THR A 19 9.97 -1.22 7.84
N ILE A 20 8.81 -0.63 7.54
CA ILE A 20 8.68 0.42 6.52
C ILE A 20 8.18 1.68 7.22
N PHE A 21 8.83 2.82 6.94
CA PHE A 21 8.34 4.10 7.42
C PHE A 21 7.08 4.51 6.65
N ALA A 22 5.98 4.77 7.35
CA ALA A 22 4.74 5.30 6.76
C ALA A 22 4.68 6.82 6.96
N PRO A 23 4.86 7.64 5.91
CA PRO A 23 4.78 9.09 6.05
C PRO A 23 3.35 9.54 6.40
N ALA A 24 3.24 10.62 7.18
CA ALA A 24 1.95 11.22 7.49
C ALA A 24 1.21 11.66 6.22
N LYS A 25 -0.14 11.62 6.26
CA LYS A 25 -1.02 12.02 5.14
C LYS A 25 -0.78 11.23 3.84
N THR A 26 -0.40 9.97 3.97
CA THR A 26 -0.34 9.05 2.83
C THR A 26 -1.42 7.97 2.97
N ASP A 27 -2.03 7.60 1.85
CA ASP A 27 -3.08 6.58 1.82
C ASP A 27 -3.24 5.97 0.41
N PHE A 28 -3.94 4.83 0.34
CA PHE A 28 -4.56 4.31 -0.87
C PHE A 28 -6.08 4.34 -0.69
N PHE A 29 -6.70 5.42 -1.17
CA PHE A 29 -8.13 5.61 -1.09
C PHE A 29 -8.72 5.93 -2.47
N ARG A 30 -9.70 5.12 -2.90
CA ARG A 30 -10.50 5.34 -4.11
C ARG A 30 -11.95 5.00 -3.80
N GLY A 31 -12.72 5.99 -3.34
CA GLY A 31 -14.15 5.82 -3.11
C GLY A 31 -14.97 6.02 -4.39
N ALA A 32 -16.12 5.36 -4.47
CA ALA A 32 -17.15 5.62 -5.47
C ALA A 32 -18.18 6.61 -4.89
N ILE A 33 -18.24 7.83 -5.42
CA ILE A 33 -19.15 8.89 -4.91
C ILE A 33 -20.60 8.42 -4.87
N ASN A 34 -20.99 7.57 -5.82
CA ASN A 34 -22.36 7.04 -5.93
C ASN A 34 -22.75 6.08 -4.80
N GLU A 35 -21.79 5.63 -3.98
CA GLU A 35 -21.99 4.68 -2.89
C GLU A 35 -21.83 5.33 -1.51
N CYS A 36 -21.65 6.66 -1.46
CA CYS A 36 -21.50 7.41 -0.21
C CYS A 36 -22.83 8.01 0.24
N GLU A 37 -23.46 7.43 1.26
CA GLU A 37 -24.73 7.92 1.84
C GLU A 37 -24.63 9.37 2.35
N ASP A 38 -23.48 9.74 2.93
CA ASP A 38 -23.24 11.07 3.48
C ASP A 38 -22.76 12.10 2.43
N GLY A 39 -22.54 11.68 1.18
CA GLY A 39 -22.20 12.55 0.05
C GLY A 39 -20.81 13.20 0.08
N PHE A 40 -19.97 12.89 1.06
CA PHE A 40 -18.60 13.39 1.14
C PHE A 40 -17.58 12.26 1.21
N LEU A 41 -16.66 12.25 0.25
CA LEU A 41 -15.53 11.35 0.24
C LEU A 41 -14.22 12.14 0.41
N PRO A 42 -13.22 11.59 1.10
CA PRO A 42 -11.85 12.09 1.05
C PRO A 42 -11.34 12.19 -0.39
N GLU A 43 -10.30 12.99 -0.58
CA GLU A 43 -9.56 13.02 -1.84
C GLU A 43 -9.06 11.63 -2.23
N VAL A 44 -9.03 11.34 -3.53
CA VAL A 44 -8.42 10.11 -4.05
C VAL A 44 -6.92 10.16 -3.79
N LEU A 45 -6.44 9.26 -2.94
CA LEU A 45 -5.03 9.14 -2.60
C LEU A 45 -4.47 7.82 -3.13
N SER A 46 -3.25 7.87 -3.65
CA SER A 46 -2.51 6.68 -4.11
C SER A 46 -1.02 6.87 -3.86
N ASN A 47 -0.67 7.39 -2.68
CA ASN A 47 0.66 7.88 -2.33
C ASN A 47 1.29 7.18 -1.12
N ALA A 48 0.63 6.19 -0.50
CA ALA A 48 1.23 5.39 0.56
C ALA A 48 2.32 4.45 0.02
N PRO A 49 3.38 4.16 0.81
CA PRO A 49 4.41 3.22 0.41
C PRO A 49 3.88 1.80 0.28
N PHE A 50 4.26 1.12 -0.79
CA PHE A 50 3.89 -0.27 -1.05
C PHE A 50 5.09 -1.06 -1.55
N TYR A 51 5.45 -2.10 -0.79
CA TYR A 51 6.58 -2.97 -1.09
C TYR A 51 6.07 -4.34 -1.52
N TYR A 52 6.39 -4.73 -2.75
CA TYR A 52 5.75 -5.88 -3.39
C TYR A 52 6.72 -6.67 -4.26
N THR A 53 6.32 -7.87 -4.67
CA THR A 53 6.98 -8.63 -5.73
C THR A 53 5.89 -9.15 -6.67
N GLU A 54 6.19 -9.24 -7.95
CA GLU A 54 5.26 -9.80 -8.93
C GLU A 54 5.24 -11.32 -8.81
N MET A 55 4.03 -11.89 -8.86
CA MET A 55 3.77 -13.33 -8.80
C MET A 55 2.80 -13.67 -9.94
N GLU A 56 3.06 -14.77 -10.63
CA GLU A 56 2.16 -15.31 -11.68
C GLU A 56 1.45 -16.57 -11.18
N GLY A 57 0.19 -16.74 -11.55
CA GLY A 57 -0.66 -17.86 -11.12
C GLY A 57 -1.29 -17.69 -9.74
N ASP A 58 -1.88 -18.77 -9.22
CA ASP A 58 -2.53 -18.76 -7.90
C ASP A 58 -1.48 -18.80 -6.78
N PHE A 59 -1.66 -17.96 -5.75
CA PHE A 59 -0.72 -17.89 -4.63
C PHE A 59 -1.44 -17.65 -3.30
N VAL A 60 -0.73 -17.93 -2.21
CA VAL A 60 -1.14 -17.59 -0.85
C VAL A 60 -0.11 -16.63 -0.26
N LEU A 61 -0.57 -15.43 0.13
CA LEU A 61 0.24 -14.48 0.90
C LEU A 61 0.01 -14.71 2.40
N ARG A 62 1.09 -14.84 3.17
CA ARG A 62 1.08 -14.91 4.64
C ARG A 62 2.10 -13.92 5.17
N VAL A 63 1.72 -13.17 6.19
CA VAL A 63 2.56 -12.22 6.94
C VAL A 63 2.47 -12.51 8.42
#